data_AF-A0A2V7EC80-F1
#
_entry.id   AF-A0A2V7EC80-F1
#
_cell.length_a   1.000
_cell.length_b   1.000
_cell.length_c   1.000
_cell.angle_alpha   90.00
_cell.angle_beta   90.00
_cell.angle_gamma   90.00
#
_symmetry.space_group_name_H-M   'P 1'
#
loop_
_entity.id
_entity.type
_entity.pdbx_description
1 polymer ?
#
loop_
_entity_poly.entity_id
_entity_poly.type
_entity_poly.pdbx_seq_one_letter_code
_entity_poly.pdbx_strand_id
1 'polypeptide(L)'
;MVAANALGLQSLANVFSELVSYIPSVIAAIVILIVGIVLGAFVGGLIMASAGGLHGGPTLARVGKGGVVLLATFMALQELGVATEIVTTAFAILFGAVALALSLAFGLGNRELAGEVTRNWYRRYREERDNIERDNRELDRVEGITTTEEYVRPTYGIRNTGPHDVVRPPE
;
A
#
# COMPACT_ATOMS: atom_id res chain seq x y z
N MET A 1 -2.69 -43.56 -42.26
CA MET A 1 -2.06 -42.59 -41.35
C MET A 1 -1.18 -41.57 -42.08
N VAL A 2 -0.27 -41.97 -42.98
CA VAL A 2 0.67 -41.04 -43.65
C VAL A 2 0.03 -40.10 -44.70
N ALA A 3 -1.08 -40.49 -45.35
CA ALA A 3 -1.72 -39.66 -46.38
C ALA A 3 -2.68 -38.56 -45.84
N ALA A 4 -3.28 -38.75 -44.65
CA ALA A 4 -4.17 -37.75 -44.06
C ALA A 4 -3.41 -36.51 -43.55
N ASN A 5 -2.17 -36.69 -43.07
CA ASN A 5 -1.29 -35.60 -42.64
C ASN A 5 -0.80 -34.71 -43.81
N ALA A 6 -0.86 -35.20 -45.06
CA ALA A 6 -0.40 -34.46 -46.25
C ALA A 6 -1.46 -33.50 -46.84
N LEU A 7 -2.71 -33.60 -46.41
CA LEU A 7 -3.87 -32.90 -47.02
C LEU A 7 -4.26 -31.58 -46.34
N GLY A 8 -3.41 -31.01 -45.49
CA GLY A 8 -3.79 -29.83 -44.70
C GLY A 8 -4.83 -30.10 -43.60
N LEU A 9 -5.36 -31.33 -43.51
CA LEU A 9 -6.27 -31.79 -42.45
C LEU A 9 -5.65 -31.64 -41.06
N GLN A 10 -4.33 -31.86 -40.91
CA GLN A 10 -3.63 -31.63 -39.64
C GLN A 10 -3.60 -30.14 -39.28
N SER A 11 -3.40 -29.25 -40.26
CA SER A 11 -3.43 -27.81 -40.04
C SER A 11 -4.84 -27.33 -39.69
N LEU A 12 -5.86 -27.86 -40.37
CA LEU A 12 -7.26 -27.59 -40.05
C LEU A 12 -7.64 -28.09 -38.65
N ALA A 13 -7.19 -29.29 -38.26
CA ALA A 13 -7.42 -29.84 -36.92
C ALA A 13 -6.76 -28.99 -35.82
N ASN A 14 -5.56 -28.47 -36.08
CA ASN A 14 -4.87 -27.57 -35.14
C ASN A 14 -5.65 -26.26 -34.95
N VAL A 15 -6.10 -25.62 -36.03
CA VAL A 15 -6.95 -24.41 -35.95
C VAL A 15 -8.25 -24.72 -35.21
N PHE A 16 -8.89 -25.86 -35.49
CA PHE A 16 -10.10 -26.27 -34.79
C PHE A 16 -9.88 -26.47 -33.29
N SER A 17 -8.76 -27.08 -32.89
CA SER A 17 -8.38 -27.25 -31.50
C SER A 17 -8.15 -25.89 -30.81
N GLU A 18 -7.51 -24.95 -31.49
CA GLU A 18 -7.27 -23.60 -30.99
C GLU A 18 -8.59 -22.83 -30.78
N LEU A 19 -9.52 -22.92 -31.74
CA LEU A 19 -10.86 -22.34 -31.61
C LEU A 19 -11.64 -22.92 -30.42
N VAL A 20 -11.58 -24.24 -30.19
CA VAL A 20 -12.22 -24.87 -29.04
C VAL A 20 -11.58 -24.40 -27.72
N SER A 21 -10.25 -24.26 -27.69
CA SER A 21 -9.53 -23.75 -26.52
C SER A 21 -9.79 -22.26 -26.24
N TYR A 22 -10.30 -21.51 -27.21
CA TYR A 22 -10.69 -20.11 -27.04
C TYR A 22 -12.01 -19.95 -26.28
N ILE A 23 -12.91 -20.94 -26.34
CA ILE A 23 -14.24 -20.86 -25.70
C ILE A 23 -14.14 -20.62 -24.18
N PRO A 24 -13.32 -21.37 -23.41
CA PRO A 24 -13.12 -21.09 -21.98
C PRO A 24 -12.66 -19.67 -21.69
N SER A 25 -11.71 -19.14 -22.47
CA SER A 25 -11.18 -17.78 -22.32
C SER A 25 -12.24 -16.71 -22.54
N VAL A 26 -13.11 -16.88 -23.55
CA VAL A 26 -14.23 -15.97 -23.80
C VAL A 26 -15.21 -15.98 -22.63
N ILE A 27 -15.52 -17.16 -22.09
CA ILE A 27 -16.39 -17.28 -20.91
C ILE A 27 -15.75 -16.57 -19.71
N ALA A 28 -14.46 -16.77 -19.46
CA ALA A 28 -13.73 -16.12 -18.38
C ALA A 28 -13.77 -14.58 -18.53
N ALA A 29 -13.52 -14.05 -19.73
CA ALA A 29 -13.57 -12.62 -20.02
C ALA A 29 -14.96 -12.02 -19.74
N ILE A 30 -16.03 -12.71 -20.14
CA ILE A 30 -17.42 -12.28 -19.86
C ILE A 30 -17.70 -12.28 -18.35
N VAL A 31 -17.30 -13.34 -17.65
CA VAL A 31 -17.48 -13.45 -16.19
C VAL A 31 -16.73 -12.32 -15.49
N ILE A 32 -15.48 -12.04 -15.87
CA ILE A 32 -14.68 -10.95 -15.31
C ILE A 32 -15.35 -9.59 -15.54
N LEU A 33 -15.90 -9.33 -16.72
CA LEU A 33 -16.63 -8.08 -16.99
C LEU A 33 -17.87 -7.94 -16.09
N ILE A 34 -18.67 -9.00 -15.96
CA ILE A 34 -19.86 -9.00 -15.10
C ILE A 34 -19.45 -8.72 -13.66
N VAL A 35 -18.47 -9.47 -13.14
CA VAL A 35 -17.95 -9.31 -11.78
C VAL A 35 -17.38 -7.90 -11.60
N GLY A 36 -16.64 -7.38 -12.56
CA GLY A 36 -16.07 -6.03 -12.53
C GLY A 36 -17.13 -4.93 -12.46
N ILE A 37 -18.23 -5.05 -13.20
CA ILE A 37 -19.35 -4.10 -13.14
C ILE A 37 -20.01 -4.12 -11.76
N VAL A 38 -20.26 -5.32 -11.21
CA VAL A 38 -20.85 -5.49 -9.88
C VAL A 38 -19.92 -4.94 -8.79
N LEU A 39 -18.65 -5.30 -8.83
CA LEU A 39 -17.64 -4.81 -7.89
C LEU A 39 -17.46 -3.30 -8.00
N GLY A 40 -17.49 -2.74 -9.21
CA GLY A 40 -17.41 -1.29 -9.41
C GLY A 40 -18.61 -0.57 -8.80
N ALA A 41 -19.81 -1.12 -8.93
CA ALA A 41 -21.00 -0.58 -8.28
C ALA A 41 -20.89 -0.68 -6.75
N PHE A 42 -20.40 -1.81 -6.23
CA PHE A 42 -20.16 -2.00 -4.79
C PHE A 42 -19.15 -0.99 -4.23
N VAL A 43 -18.00 -0.82 -4.89
CA VAL A 43 -16.97 0.15 -4.50
C VAL A 43 -17.51 1.57 -4.58
N GLY A 44 -18.23 1.94 -5.64
CA GLY A 44 -18.88 3.24 -5.74
C GLY A 44 -19.88 3.49 -4.61
N GLY A 45 -20.66 2.47 -4.23
CA GLY A 45 -21.57 2.52 -3.09
C GLY A 45 -20.85 2.71 -1.76
N LEU A 46 -19.73 2.01 -1.53
CA LEU A 46 -18.93 2.13 -0.32
C LEU A 46 -18.29 3.52 -0.19
N ILE A 47 -17.80 4.08 -1.29
CA ILE A 47 -17.27 5.45 -1.32
C ILE A 47 -18.39 6.47 -1.06
N MET A 48 -19.56 6.26 -1.64
CA MET A 48 -20.71 7.15 -1.40
C MET A 48 -21.20 7.07 0.05
N ALA A 49 -21.18 5.89 0.67
CA ALA A 49 -21.58 5.71 2.07
C ALA A 49 -20.60 6.37 3.05
N SER A 50 -19.30 6.33 2.74
CA SER A 50 -18.25 6.87 3.61
C SER A 50 -17.97 8.36 3.41
N ALA A 51 -18.03 8.83 2.16
CA ALA A 51 -17.60 10.17 1.76
C ALA A 51 -18.70 10.99 1.07
N GLY A 52 -19.93 10.48 0.97
CA GLY A 52 -21.02 11.11 0.23
C GLY A 52 -21.45 12.49 0.73
N GLY A 53 -21.19 12.83 2.00
CA GLY A 53 -21.46 14.15 2.58
C GLY A 53 -20.43 15.23 2.24
N LEU A 54 -19.31 14.88 1.61
CA LEU A 54 -18.26 15.82 1.22
C LEU A 54 -18.57 16.43 -0.16
N HIS A 55 -18.12 17.67 -0.40
CA HIS A 55 -18.28 18.38 -1.69
C HIS A 55 -17.67 17.67 -2.93
N GLY A 56 -17.03 16.51 -2.77
CA GLY A 56 -16.55 15.65 -3.84
C GLY A 56 -16.90 14.16 -3.69
N GLY A 57 -17.76 13.78 -2.74
CA GLY A 57 -18.14 12.37 -2.51
C GLY A 57 -18.67 11.66 -3.78
N PRO A 58 -19.66 12.26 -4.49
CA PRO A 58 -20.21 11.66 -5.70
C PRO A 58 -19.21 11.52 -6.85
N THR A 59 -18.28 12.46 -7.01
CA THR A 59 -17.25 12.38 -8.06
C THR A 59 -16.24 11.30 -7.72
N LEU A 60 -15.82 11.19 -6.46
CA LEU A 60 -14.92 10.14 -5.98
C LEU A 60 -15.52 8.75 -6.14
N ALA A 61 -16.82 8.60 -5.87
CA ALA A 61 -17.56 7.35 -6.08
C ALA A 61 -17.61 6.95 -7.57
N ARG A 62 -17.80 7.92 -8.47
CA ARG A 62 -17.77 7.68 -9.93
C ARG A 62 -16.38 7.28 -10.41
N VAL A 63 -15.33 7.94 -9.93
CA VAL A 63 -13.94 7.61 -10.27
C VAL A 63 -13.59 6.21 -9.75
N GLY A 64 -13.95 5.87 -8.52
CA GLY A 64 -13.72 4.55 -7.94
C GLY A 64 -14.43 3.44 -8.72
N LYS A 65 -15.73 3.62 -9.02
CA LYS A 65 -16.50 2.70 -9.87
C LYS A 65 -15.86 2.55 -11.25
N GLY A 66 -15.54 3.66 -11.90
CA GLY A 66 -14.91 3.69 -13.22
C GLY A 66 -13.56 2.98 -13.23
N GLY A 67 -12.75 3.17 -12.20
CA GLY A 67 -11.45 2.51 -12.04
C GLY A 67 -11.58 0.99 -11.97
N VAL A 68 -12.52 0.47 -11.18
CA VAL A 68 -12.74 -0.99 -11.07
C VAL A 68 -13.25 -1.58 -12.39
N VAL A 69 -14.17 -0.91 -13.08
CA VAL A 69 -14.67 -1.37 -14.38
C VAL A 69 -13.57 -1.34 -15.44
N LEU A 70 -12.74 -0.29 -15.44
CA LEU A 70 -11.59 -0.18 -16.34
C LEU A 70 -10.59 -1.31 -16.08
N LEU A 71 -10.26 -1.60 -14.82
CA LEU A 71 -9.43 -2.74 -14.43
C LEU A 71 -9.97 -4.07 -14.95
N ALA A 72 -11.26 -4.32 -14.74
CA ALA A 72 -11.91 -5.55 -15.23
C ALA A 72 -11.90 -5.63 -16.76
N THR A 73 -12.04 -4.49 -17.45
CA THR A 73 -11.95 -4.43 -18.92
C THR A 73 -10.57 -4.85 -19.39
N PHE A 74 -9.50 -4.34 -18.77
CA PHE A 74 -8.14 -4.76 -19.10
C PHE A 74 -7.89 -6.25 -18.81
N MET A 75 -8.38 -6.78 -17.69
CA MET A 75 -8.29 -8.21 -17.38
C MET A 75 -9.05 -9.06 -18.41
N ALA A 76 -10.24 -8.63 -18.84
CA ALA A 76 -11.01 -9.34 -19.86
C ALA A 76 -10.28 -9.36 -21.21
N LEU A 77 -9.66 -8.26 -21.61
CA LEU A 77 -8.83 -8.21 -22.81
C LEU A 77 -7.62 -9.15 -22.71
N GLN A 78 -7.03 -9.27 -21.53
CA GLN A 78 -5.93 -10.19 -21.25
C GLN A 78 -6.35 -11.66 -21.42
N GLU A 79 -7.51 -12.04 -20.87
CA GLU A 79 -8.08 -13.39 -20.99
C GLU A 79 -8.43 -13.75 -22.44
N LEU A 80 -8.90 -12.78 -23.23
CA LEU A 80 -9.17 -12.98 -24.66
C LEU A 80 -7.92 -13.25 -25.51
N GLY A 81 -6.71 -13.24 -24.93
CA GLY A 81 -5.47 -13.56 -25.65
C GLY A 81 -5.06 -12.51 -26.68
N VAL A 82 -5.73 -11.36 -26.73
CA VAL A 82 -5.46 -10.32 -27.72
C VAL A 82 -4.23 -9.53 -27.30
N ALA A 83 -3.08 -9.83 -27.93
CA ALA A 83 -1.82 -9.15 -27.68
C ALA A 83 -1.51 -8.99 -26.18
N THR A 84 -1.69 -10.08 -25.42
CA THR A 84 -1.64 -10.12 -23.96
C THR A 84 -0.40 -9.41 -23.40
N GLU A 85 0.76 -9.59 -24.02
CA GLU A 85 2.01 -8.93 -23.63
C GLU A 85 1.95 -7.40 -23.78
N ILE A 86 1.41 -6.91 -24.90
CA ILE A 86 1.26 -5.46 -25.12
C ILE A 86 0.29 -4.87 -24.10
N VAL A 87 -0.82 -5.56 -23.85
CA VAL A 87 -1.84 -5.13 -22.88
C VAL A 87 -1.27 -5.09 -21.47
N THR A 88 -0.57 -6.13 -21.03
CA THR A 88 0.01 -6.19 -19.68
C THR A 88 1.11 -5.17 -19.47
N THR A 89 2.00 -4.97 -20.45
CA THR A 89 3.05 -3.95 -20.38
C THR A 89 2.46 -2.54 -20.36
N ALA A 90 1.49 -2.24 -21.24
CA ALA A 90 0.83 -0.94 -21.26
C ALA A 90 0.10 -0.66 -19.95
N PHE A 91 -0.59 -1.68 -19.40
CA PHE A 91 -1.24 -1.61 -18.09
C PHE A 91 -0.23 -1.32 -16.98
N ALA A 92 0.88 -2.06 -16.91
CA ALA A 92 1.91 -1.84 -15.90
C ALA A 92 2.50 -0.43 -15.97
N ILE A 93 2.76 0.08 -17.17
CA ILE A 93 3.26 1.45 -17.39
C ILE A 93 2.21 2.47 -16.95
N LEU A 94 0.95 2.30 -17.34
CA LEU A 94 -0.14 3.21 -16.98
C LEU A 94 -0.35 3.25 -15.46
N PHE A 95 -0.41 2.08 -14.82
CA PHE A 95 -0.54 1.98 -13.37
C PHE A 95 0.68 2.55 -12.66
N GLY A 96 1.88 2.29 -13.17
CA GLY A 96 3.11 2.91 -12.69
C GLY A 96 3.06 4.43 -12.77
N ALA A 97 2.60 5.00 -13.89
CA ALA A 97 2.48 6.44 -14.07
C ALA A 97 1.44 7.05 -13.10
N VAL A 98 0.27 6.42 -12.93
CA VAL A 98 -0.74 6.87 -11.98
C VAL A 98 -0.23 6.79 -10.54
N ALA A 99 0.40 5.67 -10.16
CA ALA A 99 0.97 5.49 -8.83
C ALA A 99 2.06 6.53 -8.54
N LEU A 100 2.94 6.81 -9.50
CA LEU A 100 3.96 7.85 -9.39
C LEU A 100 3.34 9.24 -9.28
N ALA A 101 2.34 9.56 -10.11
CA ALA A 101 1.64 10.85 -10.06
C ALA A 101 0.97 11.07 -8.70
N LEU A 102 0.28 10.06 -8.16
CA LEU A 102 -0.33 10.11 -6.83
C LEU A 102 0.74 10.23 -5.75
N SER A 103 1.79 9.42 -5.78
CA SER A 103 2.89 9.48 -4.82
C SER A 103 3.53 10.87 -4.76
N LEU A 104 3.80 11.48 -5.92
CA LEU A 104 4.34 12.84 -6.00
C LEU A 104 3.33 13.89 -5.54
N ALA A 105 2.06 13.78 -5.92
CA ALA A 105 1.01 14.70 -5.49
C ALA A 105 0.83 14.69 -3.96
N PHE A 106 0.83 13.50 -3.33
CA PHE A 106 0.77 13.37 -1.88
C PHE A 106 2.07 13.83 -1.21
N GLY A 107 3.24 13.47 -1.76
CA GLY A 107 4.54 13.84 -1.20
C GLY A 107 4.78 15.35 -1.22
N LEU A 108 4.52 16.00 -2.34
CA LEU A 108 4.66 17.46 -2.48
C LEU A 108 3.50 18.21 -1.81
N GLY A 109 2.28 17.70 -1.89
CA GLY A 109 1.08 18.32 -1.31
C GLY A 109 1.07 18.35 0.22
N ASN A 110 1.62 17.32 0.88
CA ASN A 110 1.64 17.20 2.34
C ASN A 110 2.91 17.78 3.00
N ARG A 111 3.80 18.44 2.23
CA ARG A 111 5.08 18.96 2.73
C ARG A 111 4.92 19.89 3.93
N GLU A 112 3.96 20.81 3.88
CA GLU A 112 3.77 21.81 4.96
C GLU A 112 3.28 21.15 6.25
N LEU A 113 2.31 20.24 6.13
CA LEU A 113 1.78 19.46 7.25
C LEU A 113 2.88 18.59 7.89
N ALA A 114 3.71 17.93 7.08
CA ALA A 114 4.85 17.17 7.57
C ALA A 114 5.86 18.05 8.33
N GLY A 115 6.07 19.28 7.86
CA GLY A 115 6.89 20.28 8.52
C GLY A 115 6.34 20.67 9.90
N GLU A 116 5.04 20.94 9.99
CA GLU A 116 4.38 21.30 11.26
C GLU A 116 4.41 20.16 12.27
N VAL A 117 4.10 18.93 11.85
CA VAL A 117 4.14 17.75 12.74
C VAL A 117 5.53 17.59 13.34
N THR A 118 6.58 17.70 12.50
CA THR A 118 7.97 17.58 12.95
C THR A 118 8.38 18.72 13.88
N ARG A 119 8.00 19.97 13.56
CA ARG A 119 8.28 21.14 14.41
C ARG A 119 7.63 21.00 15.80
N ASN A 120 6.39 20.52 15.84
CA ASN A 120 5.65 20.32 17.08
C ASN A 120 6.29 19.22 17.95
N TRP A 121 6.71 18.11 17.35
CA TRP A 121 7.46 17.08 18.07
C TRP A 121 8.77 17.63 18.62
N TYR A 122 9.56 18.32 17.80
CA TYR A 122 10.83 18.91 18.24
C TYR A 122 10.65 19.90 19.39
N ARG A 123 9.60 20.74 19.34
CA ARG A 123 9.28 21.69 20.42
C ARG A 123 8.96 20.97 21.73
N ARG A 124 8.10 19.93 21.70
CA ARG A 124 7.74 19.15 22.91
C ARG A 124 8.96 18.50 23.56
N TYR A 125 9.82 17.86 22.76
CA TYR A 125 11.05 17.25 23.28
C TYR A 125 11.98 18.28 23.94
N ARG A 126 12.05 19.50 23.40
CA ARG A 126 12.88 20.56 23.96
C ARG A 126 12.33 21.10 25.28
N GLU A 127 11.01 21.33 25.34
CA GLU A 127 10.33 21.79 26.55
C GLU A 127 10.46 20.77 27.69
N GLU A 128 10.32 19.47 27.40
CA GLU A 128 10.47 18.41 28.41
C GLU A 128 11.91 18.33 28.96
N ARG A 129 12.92 18.48 28.09
CA ARG A 129 14.33 18.58 28.54
C ARG A 129 14.60 19.82 29.38
N ASP A 130 14.12 20.98 28.94
CA ASP A 130 14.32 22.24 29.66
C ASP A 130 13.65 22.19 31.04
N ASN A 131 12.51 21.51 31.18
CA ASN A 131 11.83 21.30 32.46
C ASN A 131 12.62 20.37 33.38
N ILE A 132 13.13 19.24 32.87
CA ILE A 132 13.99 18.32 33.64
C ILE A 132 15.27 19.02 34.11
N GLU A 133 15.89 19.86 33.27
CA GLU A 133 17.09 20.63 33.62
C GLU A 133 16.80 21.78 34.60
N ARG A 134 15.57 22.29 34.67
CA ARG A 134 15.15 23.25 35.70
C ARG A 134 14.88 22.55 37.02
N ASP A 135 14.15 21.45 37.00
CA ASP A 135 13.83 20.63 38.18
C ASP A 135 15.12 20.15 38.87
N ASN A 136 16.06 19.57 38.10
CA ASN A 136 17.37 19.15 38.63
C ASN A 136 18.16 20.31 39.28
N ARG A 137 18.10 21.53 38.72
CA ARG A 137 18.77 22.71 39.31
C ARG A 137 18.10 23.21 40.58
N GLU A 138 16.78 23.03 40.72
CA GLU A 138 16.06 23.33 41.95
C GLU A 138 16.39 22.31 43.03
N LEU A 139 16.45 21.03 42.68
CA LEU A 139 16.88 19.95 43.58
C LEU A 139 18.31 20.17 44.09
N ASP A 140 19.28 20.47 43.21
CA ASP A 140 20.66 20.76 43.59
C ASP A 140 20.76 21.97 44.54
N ARG A 141 19.89 22.98 44.38
CA ARG A 141 19.84 24.16 45.26
C ARG A 141 19.30 23.80 46.65
N VAL A 142 18.29 22.94 46.72
CA VAL A 142 17.70 22.47 47.99
C VAL A 142 18.67 21.54 48.72
N GLU A 143 19.36 20.65 48.01
CA GLU A 143 20.41 19.79 48.58
C GLU A 143 21.63 20.59 49.05
N GLY A 144 22.04 21.64 48.31
CA GLY A 144 23.15 22.52 48.70
C GLY A 144 22.90 23.35 49.97
N ILE A 145 21.64 23.62 50.31
CA ILE A 145 21.24 24.25 51.58
C ILE A 145 21.21 23.20 52.73
N THR A 146 21.12 21.91 52.38
CA THR A 146 20.87 20.79 53.30
C THR A 146 22.04 19.80 53.33
N THR A 147 23.30 20.26 53.21
CA THR A 147 24.46 19.40 53.53
C THR A 147 24.51 19.16 55.03
N THR A 148 23.70 18.21 55.50
CA THR A 148 23.97 17.20 56.52
C THR A 148 22.89 16.11 56.40
N GLU A 149 22.82 15.40 55.28
CA GLU A 149 22.52 13.95 55.28
C GLU A 149 22.61 13.38 53.85
N GLU A 150 23.20 12.19 53.77
CA GLU A 150 23.55 11.44 52.58
C GLU A 150 22.31 10.87 51.89
N TYR A 151 21.88 11.45 50.75
CA TYR A 151 20.84 10.86 49.90
C TYR A 151 21.47 10.06 48.76
N VAL A 152 21.43 8.74 48.90
CA VAL A 152 21.91 7.75 47.92
C VAL A 152 20.95 7.71 46.72
N ARG A 153 21.45 8.12 45.53
CA ARG A 153 20.70 8.10 44.27
C ARG A 153 20.28 6.68 43.87
N PRO A 154 19.02 6.42 43.46
CA PRO A 154 18.66 5.19 42.76
C PRO A 154 18.96 5.34 41.28
N THR A 155 19.97 4.62 40.78
CA THR A 155 20.25 4.47 39.34
C THR A 155 19.09 3.74 38.68
N TYR A 156 18.29 4.45 37.88
CA TYR A 156 17.41 3.82 36.90
C TYR A 156 18.25 3.33 35.73
N GLY A 157 18.65 2.06 35.80
CA GLY A 157 19.31 1.36 34.71
C GLY A 157 18.36 1.22 33.53
N ILE A 158 18.63 1.93 32.44
CA ILE A 158 18.06 1.61 31.13
C ILE A 158 18.71 0.28 30.70
N ARG A 159 17.98 -0.82 30.91
CA ARG A 159 18.37 -2.14 30.38
C ARG A 159 18.32 -2.08 28.85
N ASN A 160 19.47 -1.86 28.26
CA ASN A 160 19.70 -2.06 26.83
C ASN A 160 19.92 -3.57 26.59
N THR A 161 18.86 -4.30 26.25
CA THR A 161 18.96 -5.67 25.75
C THR A 161 19.37 -5.64 24.28
N GLY A 162 20.68 -5.60 24.04
CA GLY A 162 21.27 -5.87 22.72
C GLY A 162 21.37 -7.37 22.43
N PRO A 163 21.28 -7.81 21.17
CA PRO A 163 21.12 -9.22 20.81
C PRO A 163 22.47 -9.94 20.74
N HIS A 164 23.11 -10.19 21.89
CA HIS A 164 24.27 -11.09 21.97
C HIS A 164 24.28 -11.88 23.29
N ASP A 165 23.16 -12.49 23.66
CA ASP A 165 23.15 -13.57 24.65
C ASP A 165 23.31 -14.92 23.94
N VAL A 166 24.57 -15.37 23.81
CA VAL A 166 24.87 -16.80 23.59
C VAL A 166 25.31 -17.39 24.93
N VAL A 167 24.33 -18.00 25.59
CA VAL A 167 24.49 -18.90 26.73
C VAL A 167 25.44 -20.03 26.33
N ARG A 168 26.57 -20.15 27.03
CA ARG A 168 27.35 -21.39 27.05
C ARG A 168 27.04 -22.13 28.36
N PRO A 169 26.66 -23.43 28.30
CA PRO A 169 26.45 -24.23 29.50
C PRO A 169 27.79 -24.56 30.18
N PRO A 170 27.81 -24.70 31.51
CA PRO A 170 28.97 -25.20 32.23
C PRO A 170 29.07 -26.73 32.10
N GLU A 171 30.31 -27.21 32.17
CA GLU A 171 30.73 -28.63 32.19
C GLU A 171 30.19 -29.41 33.40
#